data_AF-A0A1V1NRZ7-F1
#
_entry.id   AF-A0A1V1NRZ7-F1
#
_cell.length_a   1.000
_cell.length_b   1.000
_cell.length_c   1.000
_cell.angle_alpha   90.00
_cell.angle_beta   90.00
_cell.angle_gamma   90.00
#
_symmetry.space_group_name_H-M   'P 1'
#
loop_
_entity.id
_entity.type
_entity.pdbx_description
1 polymer ?
#
loop_
_entity_poly.entity_id
_entity_poly.type
_entity_poly.pdbx_seq_one_letter_code
_entity_poly.pdbx_strand_id
1 'polypeptide(L)'
;MTLYCHLLRKQDQLSAKLLFPQLSLRLLIIVLQIIIGEKYMRRFDSNLLKSAMKNVLKNNAVNEDSIYHVTESLIQTSLRGVDSHGINLFPHYINAIKSGRINKEPNLTITETAPSTVIVNADNAFGHHAGAIAMNYAIKMAKKTGLVAVSVRNSTHFGAAAYFALKSSGKKIALDFHLLMPMHLLKHLDQKNLFLEQIQFVLRLL
;
A
#
# COMPACT_ATOMS: atom_id res chain seq x y z
N MET A 1 -19.30 7.48 -0.57
CA MET A 1 -19.20 6.00 -0.63
C MET A 1 -18.64 5.55 0.72
N THR A 2 -19.22 4.53 1.35
CA THR A 2 -18.97 4.24 2.77
C THR A 2 -17.83 3.24 2.96
N LEU A 3 -16.91 3.51 3.89
CA LEU A 3 -15.82 2.61 4.28
C LEU A 3 -16.20 1.72 5.48
N TYR A 4 -15.70 0.48 5.49
CA TYR A 4 -15.70 -0.41 6.64
C TYR A 4 -14.32 -0.35 7.33
N CYS A 5 -14.25 -0.52 8.66
CA CYS A 5 -12.99 -0.46 9.40
C CYS A 5 -13.07 -1.41 10.61
N HIS A 6 -12.05 -2.25 10.79
CA HIS A 6 -12.05 -3.34 11.76
C HIS A 6 -11.13 -3.03 12.96
N LEU A 7 -11.71 -2.89 14.16
CA LEU A 7 -10.97 -2.78 15.41
C LEU A 7 -11.45 -3.88 16.36
N LEU A 8 -10.69 -4.96 16.52
CA LEU A 8 -10.97 -6.01 17.52
C LEU A 8 -10.10 -5.82 18.77
N ARG A 9 -10.71 -5.94 19.96
CA ARG A 9 -10.00 -6.01 21.25
C ARG A 9 -9.78 -7.48 21.64
N LYS A 10 -8.65 -7.78 22.30
CA LYS A 10 -8.27 -9.15 22.75
C LYS A 10 -9.31 -9.85 23.63
N GLN A 11 -10.15 -9.11 24.34
CA GLN A 11 -11.10 -9.64 25.33
C GLN A 11 -12.29 -10.37 24.69
N ASP A 12 -12.61 -10.06 23.44
CA ASP A 12 -13.77 -10.62 22.72
C ASP A 12 -13.50 -12.01 22.10
N GLN A 13 -12.23 -12.44 22.03
CA GLN A 13 -11.85 -13.77 21.54
C GLN A 13 -12.13 -14.89 22.55
N LEU A 14 -12.18 -14.57 23.85
CA LEU A 14 -12.29 -15.55 24.93
C LEU A 14 -13.75 -16.00 25.17
N SER A 15 -14.70 -15.09 25.08
CA SER A 15 -16.15 -15.31 25.31
C SER A 15 -16.81 -16.16 24.21
N ALA A 16 -16.20 -16.24 23.05
CA ALA A 16 -16.72 -16.93 21.90
C ALA A 16 -16.56 -18.45 21.89
N LYS A 17 -15.47 -18.93 22.50
CA LYS A 17 -15.16 -20.36 22.57
C LYS A 17 -16.16 -21.11 23.46
N LEU A 18 -16.82 -20.40 24.37
CA LEU A 18 -17.94 -20.88 25.19
C LEU A 18 -19.26 -21.02 24.42
N LEU A 19 -19.48 -20.21 23.36
CA LEU A 19 -20.75 -20.19 22.62
C LEU A 19 -20.80 -21.21 21.47
N PHE A 20 -19.66 -21.64 20.93
CA PHE A 20 -19.62 -22.56 19.79
C PHE A 20 -18.51 -23.63 19.93
N PRO A 21 -18.66 -24.59 20.87
CA PRO A 21 -17.62 -25.58 21.18
C PRO A 21 -17.34 -26.58 20.05
N GLN A 22 -18.27 -26.73 19.10
CA GLN A 22 -18.19 -27.70 18.00
C GLN A 22 -17.43 -27.19 16.76
N LEU A 23 -17.14 -25.88 16.71
CA LEU A 23 -16.45 -25.28 15.57
C LEU A 23 -14.94 -25.46 15.67
N SER A 24 -14.30 -25.81 14.56
CA SER A 24 -12.84 -25.74 14.49
C SER A 24 -12.38 -24.31 14.78
N LEU A 25 -11.19 -24.14 15.38
CA LEU A 25 -10.64 -22.82 15.74
C LEU A 25 -10.66 -21.83 14.56
N ARG A 26 -10.49 -22.35 13.34
CA ARG A 26 -10.51 -21.59 12.09
C ARG A 26 -11.92 -21.10 11.73
N LEU A 27 -12.94 -21.94 11.86
CA LEU A 27 -14.33 -21.56 11.60
C LEU A 27 -14.87 -20.63 12.69
N LEU A 28 -14.45 -20.85 13.95
CA LEU A 28 -14.80 -20.01 15.08
C LEU A 28 -14.30 -18.57 14.91
N ILE A 29 -13.05 -18.38 14.44
CA ILE A 29 -12.50 -17.04 14.15
C ILE A 29 -13.28 -16.34 13.05
N ILE A 30 -13.67 -17.04 11.99
CA ILE A 30 -14.45 -16.49 10.87
C ILE A 30 -15.85 -16.08 11.35
N VAL A 31 -16.55 -16.98 12.05
CA VAL A 31 -17.88 -16.73 12.61
C VAL A 31 -17.84 -15.55 13.59
N LEU A 32 -16.79 -15.45 14.41
CA LEU A 32 -16.60 -14.29 15.28
C LEU A 32 -16.27 -13.02 14.54
N GLN A 33 -15.42 -13.06 13.52
CA GLN A 33 -15.13 -11.88 12.70
C GLN A 33 -16.37 -11.38 11.97
N ILE A 34 -17.28 -12.27 11.58
CA ILE A 34 -18.56 -11.91 10.97
C ILE A 34 -19.52 -11.33 12.03
N ILE A 35 -19.79 -12.06 13.11
CA ILE A 35 -20.77 -11.68 14.14
C ILE A 35 -20.32 -10.44 14.94
N ILE A 36 -19.05 -10.41 15.36
CA ILE A 36 -18.47 -9.27 16.09
C ILE A 36 -18.17 -8.13 15.11
N GLY A 37 -17.69 -8.43 13.90
CA GLY A 37 -17.43 -7.41 12.87
C GLY A 37 -18.67 -6.60 12.53
N GLU A 38 -19.82 -7.25 12.30
CA GLU A 38 -21.09 -6.54 12.04
C GLU A 38 -21.53 -5.64 13.21
N LYS A 39 -21.34 -6.09 14.45
CA LYS A 39 -21.79 -5.36 15.65
C LYS A 39 -20.93 -4.13 15.98
N TYR A 40 -19.69 -4.07 15.50
CA TYR A 40 -18.74 -2.99 15.82
C TYR A 40 -18.23 -2.21 14.59
N MET A 41 -18.78 -2.47 13.40
CA MET A 41 -18.42 -1.73 12.18
C MET A 41 -19.03 -0.33 12.20
N ARG A 42 -18.15 0.68 12.35
CA ARG A 42 -18.53 2.07 12.10
C ARG A 42 -18.31 2.41 10.63
N ARG A 43 -19.31 3.05 10.06
CA ARG A 43 -19.32 3.55 8.70
C ARG A 43 -18.76 4.97 8.67
N PHE A 44 -17.76 5.20 7.82
CA PHE A 44 -17.21 6.54 7.60
C PHE A 44 -17.43 6.95 6.14
N ASP A 45 -17.76 8.22 5.92
CA ASP A 45 -17.73 8.77 4.57
C ASP A 45 -16.29 8.81 4.04
N SER A 46 -16.08 8.30 2.84
CA SER A 46 -14.75 8.20 2.24
C SER A 46 -14.08 9.55 2.02
N ASN A 47 -14.85 10.60 1.70
CA ASN A 47 -14.29 11.92 1.45
C ASN A 47 -13.88 12.58 2.77
N LEU A 48 -14.70 12.46 3.81
CA LEU A 48 -14.36 12.93 5.15
C LEU A 48 -13.08 12.25 5.67
N LEU A 49 -13.00 10.93 5.54
CA LEU A 49 -11.82 10.17 5.97
C LEU A 49 -10.57 10.55 5.18
N LYS A 50 -10.69 10.67 3.85
CA LYS A 50 -9.60 11.13 2.99
C LYS A 50 -9.10 12.52 3.40
N SER A 51 -10.01 13.47 3.66
CA SER A 51 -9.65 14.81 4.12
C SER A 51 -8.94 14.79 5.48
N ALA A 52 -9.43 13.97 6.42
CA ALA A 52 -8.77 13.80 7.71
C ALA A 52 -7.34 13.25 7.56
N MET A 53 -7.15 12.22 6.73
CA MET A 53 -5.82 11.67 6.45
C MET A 53 -4.89 12.71 5.82
N LYS A 54 -5.37 13.49 4.85
CA LYS A 54 -4.60 14.57 4.22
C LYS A 54 -4.14 15.58 5.27
N ASN A 55 -5.03 16.03 6.17
CA ASN A 55 -4.69 16.98 7.21
C ASN A 55 -3.61 16.43 8.17
N VAL A 56 -3.73 15.17 8.58
CA VAL A 56 -2.70 14.53 9.42
C VAL A 56 -1.34 14.52 8.71
N LEU A 57 -1.29 14.16 7.43
CA LEU A 57 -0.04 14.11 6.67
C LEU A 57 0.56 15.50 6.44
N LYS A 58 -0.27 16.51 6.14
CA LYS A 58 0.15 17.92 6.04
C LYS A 58 0.77 18.42 7.35
N ASN A 59 0.14 18.10 8.48
CA ASN A 59 0.67 18.46 9.81
C ASN A 59 1.99 17.75 10.13
N ASN A 60 2.31 16.67 9.42
CA ASN A 60 3.61 15.99 9.51
C ASN A 60 4.60 16.48 8.43
N ALA A 61 4.30 17.58 7.73
CA ALA A 61 5.12 18.19 6.67
C ALA A 61 5.45 17.24 5.51
N VAL A 62 4.52 16.35 5.15
CA VAL A 62 4.65 15.49 3.96
C VAL A 62 4.33 16.30 2.70
N ASN A 63 5.06 16.08 1.61
CA ASN A 63 4.81 16.74 0.33
C ASN A 63 3.45 16.33 -0.30
N GLU A 64 2.91 17.19 -1.17
CA GLU A 64 1.56 17.03 -1.72
C GLU A 64 1.39 15.77 -2.59
N ASP A 65 2.41 15.37 -3.36
CA ASP A 65 2.34 14.16 -4.19
C ASP A 65 2.25 12.89 -3.34
N SER A 66 3.03 12.81 -2.26
CA SER A 66 2.94 11.70 -1.32
C SER A 66 1.57 11.67 -0.64
N ILE A 67 1.07 12.83 -0.20
CA ILE A 67 -0.27 12.97 0.39
C ILE A 67 -1.33 12.46 -0.57
N TYR A 68 -1.28 12.88 -1.84
CA TYR A 68 -2.25 12.48 -2.85
C TYR A 68 -2.23 10.96 -3.04
N HIS A 69 -1.07 10.37 -3.32
CA HIS A 69 -0.99 8.95 -3.66
C HIS A 69 -1.26 8.02 -2.48
N VAL A 70 -0.80 8.34 -1.27
CA VAL A 70 -1.07 7.50 -0.09
C VAL A 70 -2.56 7.54 0.26
N THR A 71 -3.20 8.71 0.22
CA THR A 71 -4.61 8.83 0.60
C THR A 71 -5.51 8.19 -0.45
N GLU A 72 -5.23 8.38 -1.74
CA GLU A 72 -5.96 7.71 -2.81
C GLU A 72 -5.85 6.20 -2.71
N SER A 73 -4.63 5.66 -2.59
CA SER A 73 -4.42 4.22 -2.53
C SER A 73 -5.18 3.58 -1.38
N LEU A 74 -5.01 4.09 -0.15
CA LEU A 74 -5.59 3.46 1.04
C LEU A 74 -7.13 3.55 1.03
N ILE A 75 -7.69 4.69 0.60
CA ILE A 75 -9.15 4.85 0.51
C ILE A 75 -9.72 3.94 -0.57
N GLN A 76 -9.14 3.94 -1.78
CA GLN A 76 -9.60 3.07 -2.87
C GLN A 76 -9.48 1.59 -2.52
N THR A 77 -8.44 1.20 -1.79
CA THR A 77 -8.23 -0.18 -1.34
C THR A 77 -9.29 -0.60 -0.32
N SER A 78 -9.58 0.26 0.65
CA SER A 78 -10.61 -0.01 1.66
C SER A 78 -12.02 -0.02 1.06
N LEU A 79 -12.29 0.86 0.10
CA LEU A 79 -13.56 0.87 -0.65
C LEU A 79 -13.80 -0.40 -1.46
N ARG A 80 -12.76 -1.20 -1.72
CA ARG A 80 -12.83 -2.53 -2.35
C ARG A 80 -12.87 -3.67 -1.33
N GLY A 81 -12.99 -3.36 -0.03
CA GLY A 81 -13.08 -4.35 1.04
C GLY A 81 -11.73 -4.97 1.43
N VAL A 82 -10.60 -4.35 1.06
CA VAL A 82 -9.25 -4.87 1.35
C VAL A 82 -8.59 -4.04 2.46
N ASP A 83 -9.25 -3.92 3.61
CA ASP A 83 -8.80 -3.00 4.68
C ASP A 83 -7.41 -3.32 5.22
N SER A 84 -6.95 -4.58 5.13
CA SER A 84 -5.60 -5.00 5.52
C SER A 84 -4.48 -4.24 4.80
N HIS A 85 -4.75 -3.77 3.57
CA HIS A 85 -3.84 -2.92 2.79
C HIS A 85 -4.40 -1.51 2.57
N GLY A 86 -5.55 -1.21 3.18
CA GLY A 86 -6.25 0.06 3.14
C GLY A 86 -6.04 0.86 4.43
N ILE A 87 -7.12 1.39 4.99
CA ILE A 87 -7.07 2.35 6.10
C ILE A 87 -6.37 1.80 7.35
N ASN A 88 -6.38 0.49 7.58
CA ASN A 88 -5.72 -0.13 8.73
C ASN A 88 -4.20 0.09 8.73
N LEU A 89 -3.59 0.35 7.56
CA LEU A 89 -2.16 0.66 7.45
C LEU A 89 -1.85 2.14 7.71
N PHE A 90 -2.84 3.03 7.80
CA PHE A 90 -2.56 4.45 7.99
C PHE A 90 -1.71 4.74 9.25
N PRO A 91 -1.99 4.15 10.42
CA PRO A 91 -1.13 4.30 11.60
C PRO A 91 0.30 3.79 11.39
N HIS A 92 0.50 2.73 10.60
CA HIS A 92 1.83 2.21 10.26
C HIS A 92 2.67 3.27 9.53
N TYR A 93 2.07 3.97 8.56
CA TYR A 93 2.77 5.03 7.83
C TYR A 93 3.08 6.24 8.72
N ILE A 94 2.17 6.63 9.62
CA ILE A 94 2.45 7.72 10.58
C ILE A 94 3.63 7.36 11.48
N ASN A 95 3.69 6.12 11.97
CA ASN A 95 4.83 5.65 12.75
C ASN A 95 6.12 5.63 11.92
N ALA A 96 6.05 5.25 10.65
CA ALA A 96 7.19 5.27 9.73
C ALA A 96 7.75 6.68 9.53
N ILE A 97 6.88 7.69 9.32
CA ILE A 97 7.25 9.10 9.25
C ILE A 97 7.94 9.54 10.56
N LYS A 98 7.33 9.25 11.72
CA LYS A 98 7.88 9.63 13.04
C LYS A 98 9.24 9.00 13.31
N SER A 99 9.46 7.78 12.84
CA SER A 99 10.75 7.07 12.95
C SER A 99 11.81 7.53 11.95
N GLY A 100 11.48 8.44 11.03
CA GLY A 100 12.38 8.90 9.96
C GLY A 100 12.57 7.90 8.82
N ARG A 101 11.81 6.79 8.79
CA ARG A 101 11.91 5.77 7.73
C ARG A 101 11.30 6.20 6.40
N ILE A 102 10.40 7.18 6.42
CA ILE A 102 9.81 7.77 5.21
C ILE A 102 10.38 9.18 5.06
N ASN A 103 10.97 9.44 3.89
CA ASN A 103 11.30 10.81 3.51
C ASN A 103 10.01 11.55 3.18
N LYS A 104 9.80 12.68 3.85
CA LYS A 104 8.62 13.54 3.72
C LYS A 104 8.65 14.40 2.46
N GLU A 105 9.84 14.67 1.95
CA GLU A 105 10.10 15.47 0.75
C GLU A 105 11.13 14.73 -0.14
N PRO A 106 10.73 13.58 -0.72
CA PRO A 106 11.65 12.74 -1.46
C PRO A 106 12.00 13.35 -2.82
N ASN A 107 13.27 13.26 -3.20
CA ASN A 107 13.75 13.63 -4.53
C ASN A 107 13.99 12.38 -5.39
N LEU A 108 12.95 11.96 -6.12
CA LEU A 108 13.00 10.74 -6.92
C LEU A 108 13.92 10.92 -8.13
N THR A 109 14.78 9.94 -8.38
CA THR A 109 15.59 9.89 -9.61
C THR A 109 15.20 8.71 -10.48
N ILE A 110 15.10 8.95 -11.78
CA ILE A 110 14.72 7.96 -12.78
C ILE A 110 15.89 7.79 -13.74
N THR A 111 16.29 6.55 -13.98
CA THR A 111 17.41 6.19 -14.86
C THR A 111 16.96 5.15 -15.86
N GLU A 112 16.99 5.50 -17.15
CA GLU A 112 16.84 4.55 -18.24
C GLU A 112 18.13 3.74 -18.35
N THR A 113 18.04 2.42 -18.26
CA THR A 113 19.21 1.51 -18.26
C THR A 113 19.37 0.79 -19.60
N ALA A 114 18.28 0.68 -20.37
CA ALA A 114 18.22 0.19 -21.74
C ALA A 114 16.89 0.69 -22.36
N PRO A 115 16.62 0.44 -23.67
CA PRO A 115 15.42 0.97 -24.35
C PRO A 115 14.09 0.67 -23.64
N SER A 116 14.01 -0.46 -22.93
CA SER A 116 12.80 -0.94 -22.24
C SER A 116 13.03 -1.22 -20.75
N THR A 117 14.06 -0.65 -20.12
CA THR A 117 14.35 -0.92 -18.69
C THR A 117 14.65 0.36 -17.91
N VAL A 118 14.01 0.52 -16.75
CA VAL A 118 14.09 1.73 -15.93
C VAL A 118 14.34 1.38 -14.47
N ILE A 119 15.23 2.13 -13.83
CA ILE A 119 15.42 2.10 -12.38
C ILE A 119 14.92 3.43 -11.80
N VAL A 120 14.11 3.35 -10.75
CA VAL A 120 13.66 4.50 -9.96
C VAL A 120 14.27 4.40 -8.57
N ASN A 121 15.07 5.38 -8.18
CA ASN A 121 15.46 5.57 -6.78
C ASN A 121 14.42 6.46 -6.11
N ALA A 122 13.72 5.90 -5.15
CA ALA A 122 12.57 6.56 -4.52
C ALA A 122 12.95 7.46 -3.33
N ASP A 123 14.23 7.53 -2.93
CA ASP A 123 14.69 8.40 -1.84
C ASP A 123 13.86 8.24 -0.54
N ASN A 124 13.58 7.00 -0.16
CA ASN A 124 12.73 6.60 0.96
C ASN A 124 11.31 7.18 0.92
N ALA A 125 10.78 7.50 -0.26
CA ALA A 125 9.40 7.94 -0.43
C ALA A 125 8.39 6.89 0.06
N PHE A 126 7.15 7.35 0.25
CA PHE A 126 5.99 6.45 0.27
C PHE A 126 6.00 5.55 -0.96
N GLY A 127 5.87 4.23 -0.78
CA GLY A 127 5.79 3.29 -1.91
C GLY A 127 4.64 3.61 -2.86
N HIS A 128 3.53 4.14 -2.33
CA HIS A 128 2.41 4.65 -3.13
C HIS A 128 2.81 5.76 -4.10
N HIS A 129 3.63 6.71 -3.63
CA HIS A 129 4.10 7.82 -4.42
C HIS A 129 5.10 7.34 -5.46
N ALA A 130 6.15 6.64 -5.01
CA ALA A 130 7.18 6.12 -5.90
C ALA A 130 6.62 5.19 -6.99
N GLY A 131 5.75 4.25 -6.61
CA GLY A 131 5.09 3.35 -7.54
C GLY A 131 4.18 4.08 -8.54
N ALA A 132 3.50 5.15 -8.13
CA ALA A 132 2.65 5.92 -9.04
C ALA A 132 3.47 6.73 -10.07
N ILE A 133 4.58 7.33 -9.64
CA ILE A 133 5.52 8.02 -10.55
C ILE A 133 6.16 7.02 -11.51
N ALA A 134 6.63 5.89 -11.00
CA ALA A 134 7.19 4.80 -11.80
C ALA A 134 6.17 4.28 -12.84
N MET A 135 4.92 4.07 -12.43
CA MET A 135 3.84 3.62 -13.31
C MET A 135 3.57 4.63 -14.45
N ASN A 136 3.49 5.91 -14.11
CA ASN A 136 3.28 6.96 -15.11
C ASN A 136 4.44 7.01 -16.11
N TYR A 137 5.67 6.84 -15.65
CA TYR A 137 6.85 6.76 -16.51
C TYR A 137 6.81 5.52 -17.41
N ALA A 138 6.50 4.35 -16.84
CA ALA A 138 6.37 3.09 -17.55
C ALA A 138 5.34 3.16 -18.68
N ILE A 139 4.16 3.73 -18.41
CA ILE A 139 3.11 3.91 -19.42
C ILE A 139 3.62 4.77 -20.59
N LYS A 140 4.37 5.85 -20.32
CA LYS A 140 4.94 6.70 -21.36
C LYS A 140 5.98 5.95 -22.19
N MET A 141 6.82 5.14 -21.55
CA MET A 141 7.88 4.38 -22.21
C MET A 141 7.32 3.21 -23.04
N ALA A 142 6.39 2.44 -22.50
CA ALA A 142 5.77 1.32 -23.21
C ALA A 142 5.03 1.75 -24.49
N LYS A 143 4.53 2.99 -24.56
CA LYS A 143 3.99 3.55 -25.81
C LYS A 143 5.04 3.70 -26.91
N LYS A 144 6.32 3.84 -26.55
CA LYS A 144 7.44 3.96 -27.49
C LYS A 144 8.04 2.60 -27.83
N THR A 145 8.13 1.70 -26.84
CA THR A 145 8.92 0.47 -26.95
C THR A 145 8.09 -0.82 -26.96
N GLY A 146 6.76 -0.72 -26.79
CA GLY A 146 5.83 -1.85 -26.67
C GLY A 146 5.88 -2.57 -25.32
N LEU A 147 7.03 -2.58 -24.65
CA LEU A 147 7.27 -3.20 -23.34
C LEU A 147 8.24 -2.37 -22.53
N VAL A 148 8.04 -2.30 -21.21
CA VAL A 148 9.01 -1.74 -20.26
C VAL A 148 9.04 -2.56 -18.97
N ALA A 149 10.22 -2.79 -18.41
CA ALA A 149 10.42 -3.28 -17.06
C ALA A 149 10.90 -2.13 -16.17
N VAL A 150 10.30 -1.98 -14.98
CA VAL A 150 10.66 -0.93 -14.02
C VAL A 150 10.97 -1.55 -12.67
N SER A 151 12.10 -1.14 -12.09
CA SER A 151 12.50 -1.47 -10.72
C SER A 151 12.56 -0.21 -9.88
N VAL A 152 11.77 -0.15 -8.82
CA VAL A 152 11.79 0.90 -7.81
C VAL A 152 12.58 0.41 -6.60
N ARG A 153 13.59 1.17 -6.19
CA ARG A 153 14.43 0.90 -5.01
C ARG A 153 14.39 2.06 -4.04
N ASN A 154 14.81 1.83 -2.80
CA ASN A 154 14.75 2.82 -1.72
C ASN A 154 13.34 3.38 -1.55
N SER A 155 12.33 2.53 -1.69
CA SER A 155 10.93 2.83 -1.37
C SER A 155 10.51 2.17 -0.07
N THR A 156 9.35 2.57 0.42
CA THR A 156 8.66 1.96 1.57
C THR A 156 7.43 1.17 1.13
N HIS A 157 6.67 0.63 2.08
CA HIS A 157 5.45 -0.10 1.79
C HIS A 157 4.49 0.66 0.88
N PHE A 158 4.02 -0.03 -0.15
CA PHE A 158 3.35 0.55 -1.33
C PHE A 158 1.85 0.23 -1.40
N GLY A 159 1.31 -0.44 -0.38
CA GLY A 159 -0.12 -0.75 -0.26
C GLY A 159 -0.55 -1.85 -1.21
N ALA A 160 -1.80 -1.79 -1.68
CA ALA A 160 -2.32 -2.79 -2.61
C ALA A 160 -1.84 -2.54 -4.05
N ALA A 161 -1.26 -3.55 -4.68
CA ALA A 161 -0.83 -3.50 -6.09
C ALA A 161 -1.97 -3.09 -7.06
N ALA A 162 -3.21 -3.42 -6.71
CA ALA A 162 -4.40 -3.06 -7.47
C ALA A 162 -4.53 -1.55 -7.73
N TYR A 163 -4.02 -0.69 -6.83
CA TYR A 163 -4.03 0.76 -7.04
C TYR A 163 -3.26 1.17 -8.32
N PHE A 164 -2.12 0.54 -8.59
CA PHE A 164 -1.31 0.83 -9.77
C PHE A 164 -1.90 0.18 -11.04
N ALA A 165 -2.51 -1.00 -10.91
CA ALA A 165 -3.27 -1.62 -12.00
C ALA A 165 -4.43 -0.72 -12.46
N LEU A 166 -5.16 -0.12 -11.51
CA LEU A 166 -6.22 0.84 -11.83
C LEU A 166 -5.69 2.09 -12.52
N LYS A 167 -4.47 2.54 -12.19
CA LYS A 167 -3.81 3.65 -12.90
C LYS A 167 -3.47 3.32 -14.35
N SER A 168 -3.27 2.06 -14.72
CA SER A 168 -3.05 1.63 -16.10
C SER A 168 -4.32 1.17 -16.82
N SER A 169 -5.43 0.99 -16.10
CA SER A 169 -6.72 0.60 -16.67
C SER A 169 -7.19 1.56 -17.78
N GLY A 170 -7.82 0.98 -18.80
CA GLY A 170 -8.33 1.69 -19.99
C GLY A 170 -7.27 2.09 -21.02
N LYS A 171 -5.99 1.77 -20.80
CA LYS A 171 -4.89 2.19 -21.68
C LYS A 171 -4.39 1.12 -22.66
N LYS A 172 -5.10 0.00 -22.79
CA LYS A 172 -4.66 -1.22 -23.51
C LYS A 172 -3.26 -1.65 -23.06
N ILE A 173 -3.14 -1.96 -21.77
CA ILE A 173 -1.87 -2.31 -21.13
C ILE A 173 -2.09 -3.58 -20.32
N ALA A 174 -1.17 -4.54 -20.46
CA ALA A 174 -0.97 -5.63 -19.52
C ALA A 174 0.12 -5.24 -18.51
N LEU A 175 -0.10 -5.60 -17.25
CA LEU A 175 0.78 -5.25 -16.14
C LEU A 175 1.03 -6.49 -15.28
N ASP A 176 2.29 -6.76 -15.02
CA ASP A 176 2.75 -7.84 -14.14
C ASP A 176 3.57 -7.24 -13.00
N PHE A 177 3.30 -7.70 -11.77
CA PHE A 177 3.95 -7.20 -10.54
C PHE A 177 4.79 -8.29 -9.91
N HIS A 178 6.03 -7.95 -9.55
CA HIS A 178 6.90 -8.76 -8.74
C HIS A 178 7.27 -8.01 -7.47
N LEU A 179 6.90 -8.58 -6.33
CA LEU A 179 7.26 -8.03 -5.03
C LEU A 179 8.40 -8.85 -4.46
N LEU A 180 9.55 -8.19 -4.29
CA LEU A 180 10.64 -8.73 -3.50
C LEU A 180 10.52 -8.12 -2.11
N MET A 181 9.81 -8.82 -1.23
CA MET A 181 9.93 -8.60 0.21
C MET A 181 11.03 -9.53 0.72
N PRO A 182 12.17 -9.03 1.23
CA PRO A 182 13.08 -9.86 1.99
C PRO A 182 12.41 -10.17 3.33
N MET A 183 11.49 -11.15 3.36
CA MET A 183 11.00 -11.70 4.60
C MET A 183 12.14 -12.49 5.24
N HIS A 184 12.62 -11.99 6.39
CA HIS A 184 13.33 -12.75 7.43
C HIS A 184 14.78 -13.20 7.20
N LEU A 185 15.41 -12.96 6.04
CA LEU A 185 16.78 -13.47 5.78
C LEU A 185 17.94 -12.58 6.26
N LEU A 186 17.69 -11.42 6.85
CA LEU A 186 18.73 -10.44 7.19
C LEU A 186 18.75 -10.04 8.68
N LYS A 187 18.58 -11.00 9.60
CA LYS A 187 18.66 -10.74 11.06
C LYS A 187 20.02 -10.22 11.55
N HIS A 188 21.06 -10.20 10.71
CA HIS A 188 22.43 -9.86 11.08
C HIS A 188 23.00 -8.58 10.43
N LEU A 189 22.21 -7.84 9.63
CA LEU A 189 22.64 -6.55 9.09
C LEU A 189 22.06 -5.39 9.92
N ASP A 190 22.79 -4.28 9.95
CA ASP A 190 22.46 -3.09 10.71
C ASP A 190 21.03 -2.57 10.40
N GLN A 191 20.21 -2.42 11.43
CA GLN A 191 18.75 -2.19 11.33
C GLN A 191 18.37 -0.90 10.60
N LYS A 192 19.31 0.02 10.39
CA LYS A 192 19.06 1.30 9.71
C LYS A 192 18.78 1.16 8.21
N ASN A 193 19.16 0.05 7.56
CA ASN A 193 19.09 -0.11 6.10
C ASN A 193 18.18 -1.26 5.60
N LEU A 194 17.36 -1.84 6.49
CA LEU A 194 16.91 -3.23 6.30
C LEU A 194 15.49 -3.45 5.76
N PHE A 195 14.77 -2.38 5.40
CA PHE A 195 13.45 -2.49 4.79
C PHE A 195 13.39 -1.68 3.49
N LEU A 196 14.18 -2.12 2.52
CA LEU A 196 14.04 -1.68 1.14
C LEU A 196 12.97 -2.56 0.49
N GLU A 197 11.69 -2.20 0.68
CA GLU A 197 10.66 -2.76 -0.17
C GLU A 197 10.93 -2.30 -1.60
N GLN A 198 11.27 -3.26 -2.47
CA GLN A 198 11.48 -2.99 -3.89
C GLN A 198 10.18 -3.30 -4.64
N ILE A 199 9.69 -2.31 -5.38
CA ILE A 199 8.55 -2.51 -6.29
C ILE A 199 9.15 -2.86 -7.65
N GLN A 200 8.93 -4.07 -8.14
CA GLN A 200 9.30 -4.44 -9.50
C GLN A 200 8.03 -4.72 -10.30
N PHE A 201 7.97 -4.23 -11.53
CA PHE A 201 6.86 -4.55 -12.42
C PHE A 201 7.26 -4.46 -13.88
N VAL A 202 6.56 -5.23 -14.70
CA VAL A 202 6.69 -5.24 -16.16
C VAL A 202 5.37 -4.76 -16.75
N LEU A 203 5.46 -3.81 -17.68
CA LEU A 203 4.32 -3.21 -18.34
C LEU A 203 4.43 -3.44 -19.85
N ARG A 204 3.40 -4.05 -20.44
CA ARG A 204 3.31 -4.35 -21.87
C ARG A 204 2.12 -3.61 -22.48
N LEU A 205 2.32 -2.89 -23.58
CA LEU A 205 1.24 -2.33 -24.38
C LEU A 205 0.57 -3.48 -25.18
N LEU A 206 -0.76 -3.51 -25.19
CA LEU A 206 -1.59 -4.49 -25.91
C LEU A 206 -2.19 -3.91 -27.19
#